data_AF-A0A975SZ69-F1
#
_entry.id   AF-A0A975SZ69-F1
#
_cell.length_a   1.000
_cell.length_b   1.000
_cell.length_c   1.000
_cell.angle_alpha   90.00
_cell.angle_beta   90.00
_cell.angle_gamma   90.00
#
_symmetry.space_group_name_H-M   'P 1'
#
loop_
_entity.id
_entity.type
_entity.pdbx_description
1 polymer ?
#
loop_
_entity_poly.entity_id
_entity_poly.type
_entity_poly.pdbx_seq_one_letter_code
_entity_poly.pdbx_strand_id
1 'polypeptide(L)'
;MRNVASKDVTGDLVLTCDTVVTKSRIAGRVIANGHALTAADTTIGPDACPKTGNANQLVTGGDFTLTRVHLQHSGSDLVRFTGGGQQRIVDSLLDGACIYPGDHLDVAQLYDPGAKLDASIVHSTLDARATNSTDSTDKGNAAIFLADNPGAGTFTITGNRLAGGNYATALYDATKGSGVTYRVTDNTYVRGSWQFGPCASTDSLQSNGAEGPVFTSNRYDDGVPLLTC
;
A
#
# COMPACT_ATOMS: atom_id res chain seq x y z
N MET A 1 15.25 -7.63 -20.19
CA MET A 1 14.18 -8.13 -19.31
C MET A 1 14.52 -9.56 -18.89
N ARG A 2 14.49 -9.86 -17.59
CA ARG A 2 14.76 -11.19 -17.02
C ARG A 2 13.47 -11.84 -16.53
N ASN A 3 13.33 -13.16 -16.70
CA ASN A 3 12.19 -13.92 -16.20
C ASN A 3 12.63 -14.80 -15.02
N VAL A 4 11.97 -14.64 -13.87
CA VAL A 4 12.05 -15.52 -12.70
C VAL A 4 10.71 -16.22 -12.58
N ALA A 5 10.67 -17.52 -12.83
CA ALA A 5 9.42 -18.28 -12.86
C ALA A 5 9.54 -19.57 -12.06
N SER A 6 8.53 -19.87 -11.25
CA SER A 6 8.45 -21.11 -10.47
C SER A 6 9.69 -21.35 -9.60
N LYS A 7 10.15 -20.29 -8.93
CA LYS A 7 11.30 -20.32 -8.04
C LYS A 7 10.88 -20.10 -6.60
N ASP A 8 11.64 -20.73 -5.70
CA ASP A 8 11.68 -20.38 -4.29
C ASP A 8 13.01 -19.67 -4.02
N VAL A 9 12.93 -18.39 -3.66
CA VAL A 9 14.06 -17.52 -3.36
C VAL A 9 14.07 -17.31 -1.86
N THR A 10 15.06 -17.89 -1.17
CA THR A 10 15.14 -17.90 0.30
C THR A 10 15.57 -16.57 0.92
N GLY A 11 15.88 -15.56 0.12
CA GLY A 11 16.36 -14.25 0.57
C GLY A 11 15.86 -13.13 -0.32
N ASP A 12 16.59 -12.02 -0.32
CA ASP A 12 16.25 -10.85 -1.13
C ASP A 12 16.47 -11.12 -2.62
N LEU A 13 15.52 -10.66 -3.45
CA LEU A 13 15.67 -10.60 -4.89
C LEU A 13 16.16 -9.20 -5.27
N VAL A 14 17.44 -9.09 -5.65
CA VAL A 14 18.01 -7.84 -6.18
C VAL A 14 17.87 -7.81 -7.69
N LEU A 15 17.19 -6.79 -8.21
CA LEU A 15 17.05 -6.61 -9.66
C LEU A 15 18.31 -5.97 -10.22
N THR A 16 18.82 -6.52 -11.33
CA THR A 16 19.94 -5.95 -12.11
C THR A 16 19.52 -5.57 -13.53
N CYS A 17 18.24 -5.76 -13.83
CA CYS A 17 17.54 -5.35 -15.03
C CYS A 17 16.04 -5.47 -14.77
N ASP A 18 15.20 -4.93 -15.67
CA ASP A 18 13.75 -5.09 -15.57
C ASP A 18 13.38 -6.57 -15.52
N THR A 19 12.57 -6.93 -14.54
CA THR A 19 12.35 -8.32 -14.18
C THR A 19 10.88 -8.65 -14.09
N VAL A 20 10.51 -9.77 -14.69
CA VAL A 20 9.21 -10.42 -14.55
C VAL A 20 9.35 -11.58 -13.58
N VAL A 21 8.57 -11.58 -12.50
CA VAL A 21 8.48 -12.66 -11.52
C VAL A 21 7.12 -13.31 -11.61
N THR A 22 7.05 -14.63 -11.77
CA THR A 22 5.77 -15.35 -11.84
C THR A 22 5.79 -16.63 -11.02
N LYS A 23 4.66 -16.96 -10.39
CA LYS A 23 4.45 -18.27 -9.71
C LYS A 23 5.58 -18.62 -8.74
N SER A 24 6.10 -17.63 -8.04
CA SER A 24 7.32 -17.76 -7.25
C SER A 24 7.09 -17.39 -5.78
N ARG A 25 8.05 -17.79 -4.95
CA ARG A 25 8.16 -17.40 -3.55
C ARG A 25 9.45 -16.60 -3.36
N ILE A 26 9.37 -15.45 -2.72
CA ILE A 26 10.52 -14.62 -2.32
C ILE A 26 10.43 -14.39 -0.82
N ALA A 27 11.19 -15.17 -0.03
CA ALA A 27 11.16 -15.11 1.43
C ALA A 27 11.72 -13.79 2.00
N GLY A 28 12.55 -13.08 1.22
CA GLY A 28 12.99 -11.73 1.53
C GLY A 28 12.16 -10.64 0.83
N ARG A 29 12.81 -9.53 0.52
CA ARG A 29 12.24 -8.39 -0.21
C ARG A 29 12.67 -8.38 -1.68
N VAL A 30 12.03 -7.55 -2.49
CA VAL A 30 12.49 -7.19 -3.84
C VAL A 30 13.14 -5.81 -3.81
N ILE A 31 14.41 -5.76 -4.22
CA ILE A 31 15.19 -4.52 -4.31
C ILE A 31 15.26 -4.12 -5.78
N ALA A 32 14.46 -3.13 -6.17
CA ALA A 32 14.33 -2.70 -7.55
C ALA A 32 15.63 -2.16 -8.17
N ASN A 33 16.49 -1.51 -7.37
CA ASN A 33 17.79 -0.98 -7.80
C ASN A 33 17.74 -0.17 -9.12
N GLY A 34 16.67 0.63 -9.29
CA GLY A 34 16.43 1.43 -10.51
C GLY A 34 15.81 0.67 -11.68
N HIS A 35 15.36 -0.57 -11.48
CA HIS A 35 14.75 -1.40 -12.51
C HIS A 35 13.27 -1.69 -12.23
N ALA A 36 12.51 -1.90 -13.30
CA ALA A 36 11.08 -2.17 -13.19
C ALA A 36 10.81 -3.61 -12.72
N LEU A 37 9.75 -3.78 -11.92
CA LEU A 37 9.25 -5.08 -11.47
C LEU A 37 7.86 -5.35 -12.07
N THR A 38 7.68 -6.52 -12.68
CA THR A 38 6.34 -7.07 -12.91
C THR A 38 6.24 -8.40 -12.18
N ALA A 39 5.40 -8.49 -11.16
CA ALA A 39 5.20 -9.71 -10.40
C ALA A 39 3.76 -10.21 -10.53
N ALA A 40 3.59 -11.50 -10.78
CA ALA A 40 2.28 -12.13 -10.78
C ALA A 40 2.26 -13.48 -10.07
N ASP A 41 1.15 -13.80 -9.40
CA ASP A 41 0.95 -15.09 -8.74
C ASP A 41 2.11 -15.45 -7.79
N THR A 42 2.58 -14.48 -6.99
CA THR A 42 3.86 -14.57 -6.26
C THR A 42 3.67 -14.12 -4.81
N THR A 43 4.35 -14.80 -3.87
CA THR A 43 4.38 -14.39 -2.45
C THR A 43 5.73 -13.79 -2.11
N ILE A 44 5.75 -12.59 -1.52
CA ILE A 44 6.95 -11.81 -1.15
C ILE A 44 6.90 -11.47 0.35
N GLY A 45 8.05 -11.53 1.02
CA GLY A 45 8.20 -11.30 2.46
C GLY A 45 8.27 -12.59 3.27
N PRO A 46 8.68 -12.60 4.53
CA PRO A 46 8.95 -13.82 5.30
C PRO A 46 7.69 -14.62 5.67
N ASP A 47 7.86 -15.85 6.14
CA ASP A 47 6.74 -16.73 6.53
C ASP A 47 6.09 -16.34 7.85
N ALA A 48 6.78 -15.51 8.65
CA ALA A 48 6.28 -14.98 9.92
C ALA A 48 6.93 -13.63 10.19
N CYS A 49 6.33 -12.86 11.11
CA CYS A 49 6.93 -11.62 11.57
C CYS A 49 8.36 -11.84 12.06
N PRO A 50 9.32 -11.02 11.59
CA PRO A 50 10.69 -11.04 12.10
C PRO A 50 10.74 -10.93 13.64
N LYS A 51 11.79 -11.43 14.28
CA LYS A 51 11.91 -11.29 15.76
C LYS A 51 12.16 -9.84 16.19
N THR A 52 12.74 -9.05 15.31
CA THR A 52 13.08 -7.65 15.51
C THR A 52 12.60 -6.86 14.30
N GLY A 53 12.16 -5.62 14.50
CA GLY A 53 11.75 -4.75 13.40
C GLY A 53 12.78 -4.72 12.27
N ASN A 54 12.32 -4.93 11.05
CA ASN A 54 13.09 -4.70 9.84
C ASN A 54 12.65 -3.36 9.25
N ALA A 55 13.55 -2.38 9.19
CA ALA A 55 13.22 -1.03 8.72
C ALA A 55 13.02 -0.91 7.19
N ASN A 56 12.79 -2.02 6.49
CA ASN A 56 12.82 -2.07 5.03
C ASN A 56 11.53 -2.64 4.45
N GLN A 57 11.02 -1.98 3.43
CA GLN A 57 9.82 -2.41 2.71
C GLN A 57 10.08 -3.65 1.86
N LEU A 58 9.02 -4.42 1.58
CA LEU A 58 9.12 -5.63 0.76
C LEU A 58 9.25 -5.30 -0.72
N VAL A 59 8.58 -4.24 -1.16
CA VAL A 59 8.69 -3.69 -2.51
C VAL A 59 8.83 -2.17 -2.39
N THR A 60 9.90 -1.63 -2.98
CA THR A 60 10.18 -0.18 -2.95
C THR A 60 10.92 0.24 -4.22
N GLY A 61 10.61 1.46 -4.69
CA GLY A 61 11.30 2.13 -5.79
C GLY A 61 10.88 1.67 -7.19
N GLY A 62 11.01 2.58 -8.15
CA GLY A 62 10.84 2.31 -9.57
C GLY A 62 9.40 2.02 -10.00
N ASP A 63 9.24 1.61 -11.25
CA ASP A 63 7.98 1.11 -11.78
C ASP A 63 7.69 -0.29 -11.25
N PHE A 64 6.46 -0.53 -10.80
CA PHE A 64 6.03 -1.88 -10.48
C PHE A 64 4.59 -2.19 -10.89
N THR A 65 4.37 -3.43 -11.29
CA THR A 65 3.03 -4.01 -11.43
C THR A 65 2.97 -5.31 -10.64
N LEU A 66 2.10 -5.35 -9.63
CA LEU A 66 1.83 -6.52 -8.80
C LEU A 66 0.43 -7.02 -9.12
N THR A 67 0.29 -8.28 -9.53
CA THR A 67 -1.01 -8.88 -9.87
C THR A 67 -1.18 -10.23 -9.21
N ARG A 68 -2.19 -10.40 -8.34
CA ARG A 68 -2.33 -11.63 -7.53
C ARG A 68 -1.06 -11.94 -6.75
N VAL A 69 -0.48 -10.89 -6.17
CA VAL A 69 0.70 -10.98 -5.32
C VAL A 69 0.27 -10.97 -3.85
N HIS A 70 0.95 -11.77 -3.04
CA HIS A 70 0.81 -11.73 -1.59
C HIS A 70 2.05 -11.07 -0.98
N LEU A 71 1.92 -9.87 -0.42
CA LEU A 71 2.96 -9.25 0.39
C LEU A 71 2.63 -9.53 1.86
N GLN A 72 3.59 -10.07 2.63
CA GLN A 72 3.35 -10.45 4.01
C GLN A 72 4.54 -10.20 4.95
N HIS A 73 4.23 -9.99 6.23
CA HIS A 73 5.18 -10.06 7.34
C HIS A 73 6.35 -9.07 7.25
N SER A 74 6.03 -7.78 7.27
CA SER A 74 7.02 -6.72 7.37
C SER A 74 6.81 -5.89 8.65
N GLY A 75 7.91 -5.57 9.33
CA GLY A 75 8.04 -4.60 10.42
C GLY A 75 8.28 -3.16 9.95
N SER A 76 8.10 -2.93 8.66
CA SER A 76 8.04 -1.64 8.01
C SER A 76 6.92 -1.72 6.96
N ASP A 77 6.74 -0.66 6.17
CA ASP A 77 5.67 -0.64 5.18
C ASP A 77 5.78 -1.83 4.21
N LEU A 78 4.67 -2.46 3.84
CA LEU A 78 4.76 -3.64 2.95
C LEU A 78 5.21 -3.21 1.55
N VAL A 79 4.61 -2.13 1.04
CA VAL A 79 4.97 -1.52 -0.22
C VAL A 79 5.08 -0.03 -0.09
N ARG A 80 6.13 0.52 -0.71
CA ARG A 80 6.30 1.97 -0.86
C ARG A 80 6.13 2.36 -2.31
N PHE A 81 5.15 3.23 -2.54
CA PHE A 81 5.03 4.00 -3.76
C PHE A 81 6.09 5.10 -3.77
N THR A 82 6.74 5.27 -4.91
CA THR A 82 7.70 6.36 -5.18
C THR A 82 7.21 7.11 -6.41
N GLY A 83 7.26 8.43 -6.46
CA GLY A 83 6.67 9.13 -7.60
C GLY A 83 7.53 9.01 -8.87
N GLY A 84 7.00 9.53 -9.97
CA GLY A 84 7.72 9.57 -11.26
C GLY A 84 7.61 8.32 -12.14
N GLY A 85 6.84 7.31 -11.72
CA GLY A 85 6.65 6.05 -12.42
C GLY A 85 5.20 5.54 -12.43
N GLN A 86 4.95 4.41 -13.13
CA GLN A 86 3.68 3.69 -13.08
C GLN A 86 3.73 2.57 -12.04
N GLN A 87 2.87 2.67 -11.02
CA GLN A 87 2.83 1.72 -9.91
C GLN A 87 1.43 1.16 -9.74
N ARG A 88 1.28 -0.15 -9.92
CA ARG A 88 -0.02 -0.81 -9.93
C ARG A 88 -0.03 -2.04 -9.04
N ILE A 89 -1.08 -2.17 -8.24
CA ILE A 89 -1.40 -3.36 -7.45
C ILE A 89 -2.81 -3.79 -7.82
N VAL A 90 -2.97 -5.05 -8.23
CA VAL A 90 -4.24 -5.59 -8.75
C VAL A 90 -4.49 -6.98 -8.17
N ASP A 91 -5.71 -7.27 -7.75
CA ASP A 91 -6.15 -8.59 -7.27
C ASP A 91 -5.22 -9.20 -6.20
N SER A 92 -4.59 -8.37 -5.36
CA SER A 92 -3.49 -8.77 -4.48
C SER A 92 -3.90 -8.81 -3.00
N LEU A 93 -3.13 -9.54 -2.19
CA LEU A 93 -3.27 -9.60 -0.74
C LEU A 93 -2.05 -8.94 -0.10
N LEU A 94 -2.26 -7.91 0.70
CA LEU A 94 -1.21 -7.28 1.47
C LEU A 94 -1.65 -7.31 2.94
N ASP A 95 -1.08 -8.21 3.72
CA ASP A 95 -1.49 -8.45 5.11
C ASP A 95 -0.32 -8.92 5.98
N GLY A 96 -0.61 -9.37 7.19
CA GLY A 96 0.43 -9.89 8.07
C GLY A 96 1.43 -8.80 8.47
N ALA A 97 0.98 -7.54 8.58
CA ALA A 97 1.85 -6.49 9.06
C ALA A 97 2.39 -6.79 10.47
N CYS A 98 3.61 -6.36 10.74
CA CYS A 98 4.27 -6.60 12.02
C CYS A 98 4.53 -5.26 12.70
N ILE A 99 4.17 -5.15 13.97
CA ILE A 99 4.39 -3.94 14.77
C ILE A 99 5.42 -4.20 15.85
N TYR A 100 6.34 -3.27 16.01
CA TYR A 100 7.33 -3.22 17.08
C TYR A 100 7.26 -1.85 17.79
N PRO A 101 7.74 -1.75 19.04
CA PRO A 101 7.67 -0.49 19.79
C PRO A 101 8.32 0.68 19.04
N GLY A 102 7.54 1.73 18.78
CA GLY A 102 7.99 2.94 18.08
C GLY A 102 7.77 2.93 16.57
N ASP A 103 7.20 1.85 16.01
CA ASP A 103 6.98 1.76 14.58
C ASP A 103 5.84 2.64 14.08
N HIS A 104 6.01 3.11 12.85
CA HIS A 104 5.00 3.72 12.02
C HIS A 104 4.85 2.84 10.78
N LEU A 105 3.86 1.95 10.79
CA LEU A 105 3.69 0.97 9.73
C LEU A 105 2.45 1.27 8.88
N ASP A 106 2.65 1.32 7.57
CA ASP A 106 1.61 1.38 6.58
C ASP A 106 1.64 0.13 5.69
N VAL A 107 0.50 -0.46 5.33
CA VAL A 107 0.55 -1.55 4.34
C VAL A 107 1.02 -1.00 2.98
N ALA A 108 0.44 0.12 2.56
CA ALA A 108 0.88 0.87 1.40
C ALA A 108 1.17 2.32 1.79
N GLN A 109 2.42 2.75 1.60
CA GLN A 109 2.84 4.14 1.85
C GLN A 109 3.25 4.81 0.54
N LEU A 110 2.87 6.07 0.33
CA LEU A 110 3.59 6.94 -0.59
C LEU A 110 4.62 7.76 0.16
N TYR A 111 5.89 7.71 -0.27
CA TYR A 111 6.96 8.52 0.31
C TYR A 111 7.87 9.06 -0.79
N ASP A 112 7.44 10.11 -1.47
CA ASP A 112 8.25 10.83 -2.46
C ASP A 112 7.73 12.26 -2.73
N PRO A 113 8.11 13.24 -1.90
CA PRO A 113 7.64 14.61 -2.02
C PRO A 113 7.86 15.26 -3.39
N GLY A 114 6.79 15.85 -3.94
CA GLY A 114 6.75 16.59 -5.20
C GLY A 114 6.70 15.71 -6.45
N ALA A 115 6.87 14.40 -6.31
CA ALA A 115 6.94 13.50 -7.45
C ALA A 115 5.54 13.16 -7.97
N LYS A 116 5.40 13.14 -9.30
CA LYS A 116 4.14 12.84 -9.99
C LYS A 116 3.58 11.50 -9.52
N LEU A 117 2.32 11.46 -9.08
CA LEU A 117 1.68 10.24 -8.58
C LEU A 117 0.69 9.67 -9.61
N ASP A 118 1.12 8.70 -10.40
CA ASP A 118 0.25 7.91 -11.28
C ASP A 118 0.22 6.44 -10.81
N ALA A 119 -0.60 6.18 -9.80
CA ALA A 119 -0.63 4.88 -9.14
C ALA A 119 -2.05 4.34 -8.96
N SER A 120 -2.17 3.02 -8.80
CA SER A 120 -3.46 2.38 -8.54
C SER A 120 -3.37 1.14 -7.67
N ILE A 121 -4.34 0.99 -6.78
CA ILE A 121 -4.61 -0.24 -6.02
C ILE A 121 -6.05 -0.66 -6.33
N VAL A 122 -6.20 -1.83 -6.93
CA VAL A 122 -7.47 -2.30 -7.50
C VAL A 122 -7.77 -3.72 -7.02
N HIS A 123 -9.02 -3.96 -6.60
CA HIS A 123 -9.52 -5.31 -6.25
C HIS A 123 -8.64 -6.10 -5.27
N SER A 124 -7.96 -5.39 -4.35
CA SER A 124 -6.99 -5.97 -3.43
C SER A 124 -7.49 -5.95 -1.99
N THR A 125 -6.93 -6.82 -1.15
CA THR A 125 -7.14 -6.77 0.30
C THR A 125 -5.90 -6.18 0.95
N LEU A 126 -6.08 -5.13 1.75
CA LEU A 126 -5.02 -4.48 2.53
C LEU A 126 -5.42 -4.49 4.00
N ASP A 127 -4.60 -5.11 4.84
CA ASP A 127 -4.88 -5.30 6.26
C ASP A 127 -3.69 -4.85 7.12
N ALA A 128 -3.84 -3.70 7.75
CA ALA A 128 -2.83 -3.11 8.63
C ALA A 128 -2.89 -3.63 10.07
N ARG A 129 -3.84 -4.52 10.40
CA ARG A 129 -3.90 -5.11 11.74
C ARG A 129 -2.66 -5.99 11.94
N ALA A 130 -1.87 -5.64 12.96
CA ALA A 130 -0.65 -6.37 13.23
C ALA A 130 -0.93 -7.83 13.63
N THR A 131 -0.14 -8.77 13.12
CA THR A 131 -0.28 -10.20 13.44
C THR A 131 0.61 -10.66 14.59
N ASN A 132 1.57 -9.83 15.02
CA ASN A 132 2.51 -10.12 16.11
C ASN A 132 2.22 -9.35 17.40
N SER A 133 1.10 -8.63 17.51
CA SER A 133 0.65 -8.03 18.76
C SER A 133 -0.69 -8.61 19.21
N THR A 134 -0.80 -8.88 20.51
CA THR A 134 -2.07 -9.22 21.16
C THR A 134 -2.74 -8.00 21.77
N ASP A 135 -2.06 -6.85 21.80
CA ASP A 135 -2.66 -5.60 22.26
C ASP A 135 -3.60 -5.08 21.17
N SER A 136 -4.87 -5.00 21.50
CA SER A 136 -5.89 -4.48 20.58
C SER A 136 -5.68 -3.01 20.23
N THR A 137 -4.81 -2.27 20.91
CA THR A 137 -4.48 -0.87 20.63
C THR A 137 -3.31 -0.71 19.65
N ASP A 138 -2.53 -1.77 19.44
CA ASP A 138 -1.45 -1.79 18.44
C ASP A 138 -2.03 -1.99 17.03
N LYS A 139 -2.52 -0.90 16.45
CA LYS A 139 -3.25 -0.97 15.18
C LYS A 139 -2.40 -0.78 13.93
N GLY A 140 -1.11 -0.48 14.06
CA GLY A 140 -0.34 0.09 12.95
C GLY A 140 -0.86 1.49 12.59
N ASN A 141 -0.40 2.07 11.48
CA ASN A 141 -0.84 3.40 11.07
C ASN A 141 -1.99 3.34 10.05
N ALA A 142 -1.77 2.81 8.84
CA ALA A 142 -2.89 2.62 7.91
C ALA A 142 -2.73 1.47 6.91
N ALA A 143 -3.85 1.00 6.35
CA ALA A 143 -3.78 0.12 5.20
C ALA A 143 -3.26 0.89 3.97
N ILE A 144 -3.62 2.17 3.86
CA ILE A 144 -3.08 3.08 2.85
C ILE A 144 -2.78 4.43 3.52
N PHE A 145 -1.55 4.89 3.44
CA PHE A 145 -1.11 6.18 3.96
C PHE A 145 -0.42 7.03 2.89
N LEU A 146 -0.90 8.25 2.72
CA LEU A 146 -0.31 9.25 1.85
C LEU A 146 -0.28 10.57 2.61
N ALA A 147 0.90 11.07 2.95
CA ALA A 147 1.05 12.39 3.59
C ALA A 147 2.21 13.23 3.06
N ASP A 148 3.11 12.63 2.28
CA ASP A 148 4.41 13.21 1.96
C ASP A 148 4.39 14.16 0.75
N ASN A 149 3.44 15.09 0.66
CA ASN A 149 3.38 16.12 -0.38
C ASN A 149 3.49 15.56 -1.82
N PRO A 150 2.55 14.72 -2.30
CA PRO A 150 2.64 14.19 -3.67
C PRO A 150 2.71 15.31 -4.72
N GLY A 151 3.27 15.02 -5.89
CA GLY A 151 3.11 15.88 -7.07
C GLY A 151 1.78 15.63 -7.80
N ALA A 152 1.47 16.48 -8.78
CA ALA A 152 0.23 16.36 -9.56
C ALA A 152 0.09 14.97 -10.21
N GLY A 153 -1.12 14.44 -10.24
CA GLY A 153 -1.36 13.07 -10.73
C GLY A 153 -2.69 12.50 -10.28
N THR A 154 -2.90 11.20 -10.47
CA THR A 154 -4.06 10.49 -9.94
C THR A 154 -3.64 9.24 -9.18
N PHE A 155 -4.13 9.11 -7.95
CA PHE A 155 -4.07 7.85 -7.21
C PHE A 155 -5.45 7.21 -7.14
N THR A 156 -5.57 6.02 -7.71
CA THR A 156 -6.84 5.27 -7.77
C THR A 156 -6.84 4.15 -6.75
N ILE A 157 -7.80 4.18 -5.83
CA ILE A 157 -8.05 3.16 -4.82
C ILE A 157 -9.47 2.65 -5.07
N THR A 158 -9.63 1.52 -5.75
CA THR A 158 -10.96 1.04 -6.13
C THR A 158 -11.22 -0.44 -5.92
N GLY A 159 -12.43 -0.74 -5.44
CA GLY A 159 -12.91 -2.11 -5.24
C GLY A 159 -12.09 -2.93 -4.25
N ASN A 160 -11.38 -2.29 -3.33
CA ASN A 160 -10.51 -2.97 -2.35
C ASN A 160 -11.28 -3.34 -1.08
N ARG A 161 -10.73 -4.27 -0.29
CA ARG A 161 -11.10 -4.50 1.11
C ARG A 161 -10.01 -3.94 2.03
N LEU A 162 -10.36 -3.01 2.90
CA LEU A 162 -9.42 -2.24 3.71
C LEU A 162 -9.69 -2.42 5.20
N ALA A 163 -8.65 -2.74 5.98
CA ALA A 163 -8.76 -3.02 7.40
C ALA A 163 -7.55 -2.53 8.20
N GLY A 164 -7.76 -2.21 9.47
CA GLY A 164 -6.67 -1.93 10.41
C GLY A 164 -6.16 -0.51 10.38
N GLY A 165 -5.23 -0.21 11.27
CA GLY A 165 -4.59 1.10 11.39
C GLY A 165 -5.16 1.99 12.49
N ASN A 166 -4.45 3.08 12.75
CA ASN A 166 -5.05 4.32 13.22
C ASN A 166 -6.24 4.70 12.33
N TYR A 167 -6.05 4.54 11.01
CA TYR A 167 -7.08 4.67 9.98
C TYR A 167 -6.96 3.54 8.96
N ALA A 168 -8.05 3.11 8.30
CA ALA A 168 -7.87 2.20 7.17
C ALA A 168 -7.25 2.93 5.97
N THR A 169 -7.63 4.19 5.74
CA THR A 169 -7.00 5.07 4.75
C THR A 169 -6.72 6.45 5.30
N ALA A 170 -5.52 6.98 5.12
CA ALA A 170 -5.15 8.35 5.45
C ALA A 170 -4.59 9.03 4.21
N LEU A 171 -5.29 10.04 3.70
CA LEU A 171 -5.03 10.71 2.42
C LEU A 171 -4.85 12.20 2.63
N TYR A 172 -3.62 12.62 2.87
CA TYR A 172 -3.24 13.99 3.15
C TYR A 172 -2.43 14.57 1.99
N ASP A 173 -2.84 15.76 1.54
CA ASP A 173 -1.97 16.67 0.79
C ASP A 173 -1.37 17.69 1.77
N ALA A 174 -0.17 17.39 2.28
CA ALA A 174 0.49 18.27 3.25
C ALA A 174 0.88 19.63 2.65
N THR A 175 0.94 19.78 1.32
CA THR A 175 1.13 21.05 0.62
C THR A 175 -0.09 21.31 -0.26
N LYS A 176 -1.17 21.79 0.37
CA LYS A 176 -2.41 22.19 -0.31
C LYS A 176 -2.14 22.77 -1.70
N GLY A 177 -2.59 22.08 -2.74
CA GLY A 177 -2.39 22.51 -4.12
C GLY A 177 -1.30 21.75 -4.88
N SER A 178 -0.88 20.58 -4.40
CA SER A 178 -0.07 19.62 -5.15
C SER A 178 -0.62 19.28 -6.55
N GLY A 179 -1.94 19.37 -6.72
CA GLY A 179 -2.64 18.94 -7.92
C GLY A 179 -2.84 17.42 -7.99
N VAL A 180 -2.59 16.69 -6.90
CA VAL A 180 -2.94 15.27 -6.81
C VAL A 180 -4.46 15.10 -6.78
N THR A 181 -4.97 14.07 -7.45
CA THR A 181 -6.37 13.65 -7.35
C THR A 181 -6.44 12.26 -6.76
N TYR A 182 -7.08 12.13 -5.61
CA TYR A 182 -7.41 10.83 -5.03
C TYR A 182 -8.77 10.36 -5.56
N ARG A 183 -8.83 9.15 -6.11
CA ARG A 183 -10.09 8.49 -6.52
C ARG A 183 -10.30 7.25 -5.67
N VAL A 184 -11.16 7.36 -4.66
CA VAL A 184 -11.44 6.32 -3.68
C VAL A 184 -12.87 5.83 -3.88
N THR A 185 -13.03 4.72 -4.59
CA THR A 185 -14.35 4.29 -5.06
C THR A 185 -14.62 2.81 -4.83
N ASP A 186 -15.87 2.45 -4.55
CA ASP A 186 -16.32 1.05 -4.46
C ASP A 186 -15.57 0.17 -3.44
N ASN A 187 -14.85 0.76 -2.48
CA ASN A 187 -14.09 0.01 -1.48
C ASN A 187 -14.98 -0.46 -0.32
N THR A 188 -14.57 -1.57 0.30
CA THR A 188 -15.19 -2.15 1.50
C THR A 188 -14.26 -1.95 2.70
N TYR A 189 -14.73 -1.26 3.72
CA TYR A 189 -14.01 -0.97 4.96
C TYR A 189 -14.45 -1.92 6.08
N VAL A 190 -13.51 -2.60 6.73
CA VAL A 190 -13.83 -3.56 7.80
C VAL A 190 -14.21 -2.83 9.08
N ARG A 191 -15.49 -2.86 9.46
CA ARG A 191 -15.99 -2.07 10.58
C ARG A 191 -15.24 -2.40 11.89
N GLY A 192 -14.87 -1.35 12.62
CA GLY A 192 -14.23 -1.49 13.94
C GLY A 192 -12.80 -2.02 13.89
N SER A 193 -12.16 -2.04 12.72
CA SER A 193 -10.78 -2.50 12.58
C SER A 193 -9.74 -1.41 12.89
N TRP A 194 -10.13 -0.14 13.00
CA TRP A 194 -9.26 1.01 13.20
C TRP A 194 -9.41 1.65 14.60
N GLN A 195 -8.48 2.55 14.95
CA GLN A 195 -8.54 3.32 16.20
C GLN A 195 -9.35 4.63 16.09
N PHE A 196 -9.12 5.43 15.05
CA PHE A 196 -9.66 6.80 14.98
C PHE A 196 -10.77 6.96 13.93
N GLY A 197 -10.71 6.22 12.83
CA GLY A 197 -11.76 6.27 11.81
C GLY A 197 -11.47 5.39 10.60
N PRO A 198 -12.46 5.09 9.76
CA PRO A 198 -12.22 4.34 8.52
C PRO A 198 -11.31 5.12 7.58
N CYS A 199 -11.47 6.44 7.54
CA CYS A 199 -10.72 7.32 6.68
C CYS A 199 -10.39 8.62 7.40
N ALA A 200 -9.23 9.20 7.09
CA ALA A 200 -8.94 10.59 7.35
C ALA A 200 -8.36 11.23 6.10
N SER A 201 -8.83 12.44 5.77
CA SER A 201 -8.26 13.22 4.67
C SER A 201 -8.10 14.69 5.05
N THR A 202 -7.23 15.37 4.33
CA THR A 202 -7.18 16.83 4.30
C THR A 202 -7.25 17.26 2.85
N ASP A 203 -7.95 18.37 2.58
CA ASP A 203 -8.22 18.84 1.22
C ASP A 203 -6.93 18.97 0.38
N SER A 204 -6.80 18.15 -0.66
CA SER A 204 -6.00 18.46 -1.84
C SER A 204 -6.86 19.34 -2.74
N LEU A 205 -6.44 20.57 -3.04
CA LEU A 205 -7.09 21.36 -4.08
C LEU A 205 -6.90 20.65 -5.42
N GLN A 206 -7.98 20.19 -6.06
CA GLN A 206 -7.90 19.69 -7.43
C GLN A 206 -7.42 20.82 -8.35
N SER A 207 -6.60 20.50 -9.35
CA SER A 207 -6.05 21.47 -10.33
C SER A 207 -7.10 22.17 -11.21
N ASN A 208 -8.38 21.82 -11.06
CA ASN A 208 -9.54 22.37 -11.78
C ASN A 208 -10.47 23.27 -10.92
N GLY A 209 -10.17 23.47 -9.63
CA GLY A 209 -11.00 24.28 -8.73
C GLY A 209 -12.24 23.59 -8.13
N ALA A 210 -12.33 22.25 -8.14
CA ALA A 210 -13.37 21.49 -7.43
C ALA A 210 -12.82 20.70 -6.21
N GLU A 211 -13.67 20.46 -5.20
CA GLU A 211 -13.32 19.97 -3.85
C GLU A 211 -12.84 18.51 -3.80
N GLY A 212 -11.76 18.25 -3.03
CA GLY A 212 -11.50 16.99 -2.31
C GLY A 212 -11.19 15.71 -3.10
N PRO A 213 -10.91 14.60 -2.38
CA PRO A 213 -10.86 13.26 -2.98
C PRO A 213 -12.22 12.89 -3.60
N VAL A 214 -12.22 12.23 -4.76
CA VAL A 214 -13.45 11.59 -5.27
C VAL A 214 -13.74 10.37 -4.41
N PHE A 215 -14.70 10.49 -3.49
CA PHE A 215 -15.05 9.45 -2.53
C PHE A 215 -16.49 8.98 -2.72
N THR A 216 -16.70 7.87 -3.46
CA THR A 216 -18.05 7.43 -3.84
C THR A 216 -18.22 5.92 -3.75
N SER A 217 -19.43 5.46 -3.44
CA SER A 217 -19.81 4.03 -3.41
C SER A 217 -18.99 3.16 -2.45
N ASN A 218 -18.24 3.78 -1.53
CA ASN A 218 -17.57 3.07 -0.46
C ASN A 218 -18.60 2.60 0.57
N ARG A 219 -18.30 1.49 1.24
CA ARG A 219 -19.19 0.88 2.24
C ARG A 219 -18.40 0.18 3.32
N TYR A 220 -19.05 -0.07 4.43
CA TYR A 220 -18.57 -1.02 5.42
C TYR A 220 -18.84 -2.46 4.95
N ASP A 221 -18.17 -3.42 5.58
CA ASP A 221 -18.34 -4.85 5.32
C ASP A 221 -19.72 -5.41 5.69
N ASP A 222 -20.49 -4.68 6.50
CA ASP A 222 -21.92 -4.93 6.74
C ASP A 222 -22.85 -4.32 5.68
N GLY A 223 -22.30 -3.69 4.64
CA GLY A 223 -23.04 -3.08 3.54
C GLY A 223 -23.51 -1.65 3.77
N VAL A 224 -23.35 -1.09 4.98
CA VAL A 224 -23.73 0.30 5.24
C VAL A 224 -22.84 1.24 4.42
N PRO A 225 -23.40 2.23 3.70
CA PRO A 225 -22.60 3.20 2.94
C PRO A 225 -21.63 3.98 3.82
N LEU A 226 -20.42 4.21 3.30
CA LEU A 226 -19.44 5.15 3.82
C LEU A 226 -19.40 6.33 2.86
N LEU A 227 -19.98 7.45 3.28
CA LEU A 227 -20.30 8.57 2.38
C LEU A 227 -19.18 9.59 2.25
N THR A 228 -18.26 9.63 3.22
CA THR A 228 -17.21 10.64 3.26
C THR A 228 -15.90 10.06 3.74
N CYS A 229 -14.85 10.66 3.21
CA CYS A 229 -13.57 10.86 3.84
C CYS A 229 -13.32 12.39 3.86
#